data_AF-A0A6N9QFV9-F1
#
_entry.id   AF-A0A6N9QFV9-F1
#
_cell.length_a   1.000
_cell.length_b   1.000
_cell.length_c   1.000
_cell.angle_alpha   90.00
_cell.angle_beta   90.00
_cell.angle_gamma   90.00
#
_symmetry.space_group_name_H-M   'P 1'
#
loop_
_entity.id
_entity.type
_entity.pdbx_description
1 polymer ?
#
loop_
_entity_poly.entity_id
_entity_poly.type
_entity_poly.pdbx_seq_one_letter_code
_entity_poly.pdbx_strand_id
1 'polypeptide(L)' 'MQITKLTPEQQSPVSYVKTFTTEELEQEYDYYMAQKLMEKMLGTGIISVAEFNKITAKNRQTFLPFLSEIMPKMT' A
#
# COMPACT_ATOMS: atom_id res chain seq x y z
N MET A 1 -17.89 -28.30 -46.76
CA MET A 1 -16.88 -28.22 -45.69
C MET A 1 -16.84 -26.78 -45.22
N GLN A 2 -17.19 -26.49 -43.97
CA GLN A 2 -17.10 -25.14 -43.41
C GLN A 2 -15.80 -25.05 -42.62
N ILE A 3 -14.95 -24.08 -42.97
CA ILE A 3 -13.64 -23.85 -42.36
C ILE A 3 -13.81 -22.70 -41.36
N THR A 4 -13.81 -23.03 -40.07
CA THR A 4 -13.79 -22.03 -39.00
C THR A 4 -12.39 -21.43 -38.91
N LYS A 5 -12.24 -20.14 -39.23
CA LYS A 5 -11.00 -19.41 -38.97
C LYS A 5 -10.84 -19.22 -37.46
N LEU A 6 -9.79 -19.80 -36.89
CA LEU A 6 -9.31 -19.47 -35.56
C LEU A 6 -8.56 -18.15 -35.67
N THR A 7 -9.16 -17.08 -35.15
CA THR A 7 -8.46 -15.82 -34.86
C THR A 7 -7.53 -16.08 -33.67
N PRO A 8 -6.21 -15.83 -33.79
CA PRO A 8 -5.32 -15.97 -32.66
C PRO A 8 -5.42 -14.71 -31.77
N GLU A 9 -5.20 -14.90 -30.47
CA GLU A 9 -4.96 -13.86 -29.47
C GLU A 9 -6.19 -13.04 -29.01
N GLN A 10 -7.05 -13.66 -28.18
CA GLN A 10 -7.62 -12.91 -27.06
C GLN A 10 -6.46 -12.57 -26.12
N GLN A 11 -5.95 -11.34 -26.21
CA GLN A 11 -5.06 -10.78 -25.20
C GLN A 11 -5.82 -10.74 -23.86
N SER A 12 -5.49 -11.70 -23.00
CA SER A 12 -5.78 -11.67 -21.57
C SER A 12 -5.40 -10.29 -21.02
N PRO A 13 -6.18 -9.69 -20.09
CA PRO A 13 -5.78 -8.44 -19.48
C PRO A 13 -4.44 -8.69 -18.80
N VAL A 14 -3.39 -8.01 -19.28
CA VAL A 14 -2.06 -8.08 -18.66
C VAL A 14 -2.24 -7.55 -17.26
N SER A 15 -2.30 -8.45 -16.29
CA SER A 15 -2.21 -8.12 -14.87
C SER A 15 -0.88 -7.42 -14.70
N TYR A 16 -0.90 -6.10 -14.50
CA TYR A 16 0.26 -5.33 -14.10
C TYR A 16 0.59 -5.72 -12.66
N VAL A 17 1.26 -6.86 -12.49
CA VAL A 17 1.84 -7.25 -11.22
C VAL A 17 3.03 -6.33 -10.99
N LYS A 18 2.90 -5.38 -10.06
CA LYS A 18 4.06 -4.59 -9.63
C LYS A 18 5.08 -5.55 -9.03
N THR A 19 6.26 -5.61 -9.64
CA THR A 19 7.44 -6.26 -9.05
C THR A 19 8.12 -5.26 -8.14
N PHE A 20 8.30 -5.63 -6.86
CA PHE A 20 9.00 -4.79 -5.90
C PHE A 20 10.49 -5.12 -5.88
N THR A 21 11.34 -4.11 -5.74
CA THR A 21 12.73 -4.32 -5.31
C THR A 21 12.77 -4.60 -3.81
N THR A 22 13.91 -5.10 -3.33
CA THR A 22 14.11 -5.31 -1.88
C THR A 22 13.97 -4.00 -1.11
N GLU A 23 14.54 -2.91 -1.64
CA GLU A 23 14.51 -1.58 -1.01
C GLU A 23 13.08 -1.02 -0.95
N GLU A 24 12.27 -1.22 -2.00
CA GLU A 24 10.86 -0.83 -1.95
C GLU A 24 10.11 -1.62 -0.88
N LEU A 25 10.38 -2.93 -0.76
CA LEU A 25 9.73 -3.77 0.25
C LEU A 25 10.18 -3.39 1.67
N GLU A 26 11.44 -3.04 1.87
CA GLU A 26 11.97 -2.52 3.14
C GLU A 26 11.27 -1.21 3.52
N GLN A 27 11.07 -0.29 2.58
CA GLN A 27 10.32 0.95 2.83
C GLN A 27 8.86 0.70 3.20
N GLU A 28 8.18 -0.25 2.56
CA GLU A 28 6.82 -0.65 2.94
C GLU A 28 6.78 -1.21 4.37
N TYR A 29 7.77 -2.05 4.71
CA TYR A 29 7.89 -2.61 6.05
C TYR A 29 8.15 -1.53 7.11
N ASP A 30 9.04 -0.58 6.82
CA ASP A 30 9.34 0.53 7.73
C ASP A 30 8.12 1.40 7.97
N TYR A 31 7.34 1.69 6.92
CA TYR A 31 6.07 2.42 7.07
C TYR A 31 5.07 1.65 7.93
N TYR A 32 4.92 0.34 7.70
CA TYR A 32 4.06 -0.52 8.51
C TYR A 32 4.48 -0.52 9.98
N MET A 33 5.77 -0.62 10.26
CA MET A 33 6.32 -0.58 11.62
C MET A 33 6.10 0.78 12.30
N ALA A 34 6.28 1.88 11.56
CA ALA A 34 5.98 3.22 12.06
C ALA A 34 4.49 3.35 12.44
N GLN A 35 3.58 2.81 11.63
CA GLN A 35 2.16 2.80 11.94
C GLN A 35 1.85 2.01 13.21
N LYS A 36 2.42 0.80 13.35
CA LYS A 36 2.25 -0.04 14.55
C LYS A 36 2.77 0.62 15.81
N LEU A 37 3.88 1.34 15.72
CA LEU A 37 4.41 2.11 16.83
C LEU A 37 3.46 3.24 17.24
N MET A 38 2.94 4.00 16.28
CA MET A 38 1.98 5.08 16.57
C MET A 38 0.68 4.54 17.17
N GLU A 39 0.17 3.39 16.70
CA GLU A 39 -1.01 2.75 17.30
C GLU A 39 -0.80 2.43 18.78
N LYS A 40 0.39 1.92 19.12
CA LYS A 40 0.76 1.67 20.53
C LYS A 40 0.85 2.97 21.32
N MET A 41 1.48 4.02 20.78
CA MET A 41 1.59 5.32 21.44
C MET A 41 0.23 5.97 21.69
N LEU A 42 -0.72 5.80 20.76
CA LEU A 42 -2.10 6.25 20.94
C LEU A 42 -2.80 5.41 22.02
N GLY A 43 -2.68 4.09 21.96
CA GLY A 43 -3.28 3.18 22.94
C GLY A 43 -2.77 3.38 24.38
N THR A 44 -1.54 3.85 24.54
CA THR A 44 -0.96 4.19 25.85
C THR A 44 -1.17 5.65 26.26
N GLY A 45 -1.78 6.48 25.41
CA GLY A 45 -2.03 7.89 25.68
C GLY A 45 -0.80 8.80 25.62
N ILE A 46 0.30 8.35 25.00
CA ILE A 46 1.50 9.18 24.77
C ILE A 46 1.21 10.29 23.76
N ILE A 47 0.32 10.01 22.80
CA ILE A 47 -0.14 10.97 21.80
C ILE A 47 -1.66 11.00 21.75
N SER A 48 -2.21 12.16 21.41
CA SER A 48 -3.62 12.35 21.12
C SER A 48 -4.00 11.82 19.74
N VAL A 49 -5.30 11.60 19.50
CA VAL A 49 -5.85 11.27 18.18
C VAL A 49 -5.47 12.34 17.13
N ALA A 50 -5.49 13.61 17.53
CA ALA A 50 -5.14 14.72 16.62
C ALA A 50 -3.65 14.67 16.20
N GLU A 51 -2.75 14.35 17.13
CA GLU A 51 -1.32 14.18 16.84
C GLU A 51 -1.08 12.93 15.99
N PHE A 52 -1.73 11.83 16.34
CA PHE A 52 -1.69 10.59 15.55
C PHE A 52 -2.07 10.85 14.09
N ASN A 53 -3.16 11.59 13.84
CA ASN A 53 -3.63 11.92 12.48
C ASN A 53 -2.62 12.79 11.73
N LYS A 54 -2.02 13.79 12.39
CA LYS A 54 -0.98 14.63 11.79
C LYS A 54 0.27 13.83 11.41
N ILE A 55 0.73 12.95 12.30
CA ILE A 55 1.92 12.13 12.04
C ILE A 55 1.63 11.13 10.92
N THR A 56 0.45 10.49 10.93
CA THR A 56 0.03 9.56 9.86
C THR A 56 0.00 10.25 8.49
N ALA A 57 -0.53 11.47 8.41
CA ALA A 57 -0.53 12.24 7.17
C ALA A 57 0.89 12.55 6.69
N LYS A 58 1.78 12.97 7.61
CA LYS A 58 3.20 13.23 7.29
C LYS A 58 3.93 11.96 6.87
N ASN A 59 3.68 10.82 7.51
CA ASN A 59 4.29 9.55 7.14
C ASN A 59 3.86 9.11 5.73
N ARG A 60 2.59 9.26 5.36
CA ARG A 60 2.14 8.98 3.98
C ARG A 60 2.85 9.84 2.94
N GLN A 61 3.11 11.11 3.25
CA GLN A 61 3.88 12.00 2.36
C GLN A 61 5.38 11.66 2.32
N THR A 62 5.94 11.15 3.42
CA THR A 62 7.39 10.91 3.54
C THR A 62 7.78 9.54 2.99
N PHE A 63 7.04 8.50 3.36
CA PHE A 63 7.31 7.12 2.93
C PHE A 63 6.80 6.84 1.51
N LEU A 64 5.88 7.66 0.99
CA LEU A 64 5.17 7.44 -0.28
C LEU A 64 4.80 5.96 -0.50
N PRO A 65 4.22 5.27 0.50
CA PRO A 65 4.10 3.82 0.46
C PRO A 65 3.08 3.45 -0.61
N PHE A 66 3.47 2.54 -1.51
CA PHE A 66 2.62 2.02 -2.58
C PHE A 66 1.36 1.36 -2.00
N LEU A 67 1.47 0.69 -0.85
CA LEU A 67 0.34 0.00 -0.21
C LEU A 67 -0.53 0.93 0.66
N SER A 68 -0.23 2.23 0.71
CA SER A 68 -0.99 3.19 1.51
C SER A 68 -2.47 3.31 1.11
N GLU A 69 -2.80 2.96 -0.14
CA GLU A 69 -4.17 3.02 -0.66
C GLU A 69 -5.09 1.93 -0.08
N ILE A 70 -4.55 0.74 0.16
CA ILE A 70 -5.28 -0.41 0.75
C ILE A 70 -5.15 -0.47 2.27
N MET A 71 -4.25 0.32 2.85
CA MET A 71 -4.13 0.47 4.29
C MET A 71 -5.38 1.17 4.87
N PRO A 72 -5.78 0.85 6.11
CA PRO A 72 -6.93 1.48 6.75
C PRO A 72 -6.81 3.01 6.71
N LYS A 73 -7.82 3.67 6.15
CA LYS A 73 -7.98 5.12 6.30
C LYS A 73 -8.51 5.36 7.71
N MET A 74 -7.73 6.04 8.54
CA MET A 74 -8.17 6.36 9.89
C MET A 74 -9.12 7.57 9.81
N THR A 75 -10.37 7.33 10.20
CA THR A 75 -11.45 8.32 10.41
C THR A 75 -11.48 8.77 11.85
#